data_AF-A0A5C4STU0-F1
#
_entry.id   AF-A0A5C4STU0-F1
#
_cell.length_a   1.000
_cell.length_b   1.000
_cell.length_c   1.000
_cell.angle_alpha   90.00
_cell.angle_beta   90.00
_cell.angle_gamma   90.00
#
_symmetry.space_group_name_H-M   'P 1'
#
loop_
_entity.id
_entity.type
_entity.pdbx_description
1 polymer ?
#
loop_
_entity_poly.entity_id
_entity_poly.type
_entity_poly.pdbx_seq_one_letter_code
_entity_poly.pdbx_strand_id
1 'polypeptide(L)'
;MANTEVSHPSCGADHARAAQSSKLPTARAPKPKAEPMTTDPTPLARALAVTALQHRYARFTAAGGLLQGPEDPAWTWDEAQWIAHFGNITGAGPSRIAAIADWLARATANISTRATDSQLDCPFNDQPQPLLPPSPRTTPSR
;
A
#
# COMPACT_ATOMS: atom_id res chain seq x y z
N MET A 1 22.82 -22.71 78.31
CA MET A 1 23.92 -22.99 77.37
C MET A 1 23.72 -24.39 76.82
N ALA A 2 23.38 -24.49 75.52
CA ALA A 2 23.53 -25.70 74.71
C ALA A 2 23.44 -25.23 73.24
N ASN A 3 24.61 -25.00 72.63
CA ASN A 3 24.75 -24.62 71.24
C ASN A 3 24.75 -25.91 70.41
N THR A 4 23.81 -26.05 69.48
CA THR A 4 23.80 -27.18 68.54
C THR A 4 24.69 -26.82 67.35
N GLU A 5 25.93 -27.26 67.44
CA GLU A 5 26.89 -27.30 66.34
C GLU A 5 26.41 -28.33 65.30
N VAL A 6 26.05 -27.86 64.09
CA VAL A 6 25.83 -28.74 62.94
C VAL A 6 27.03 -28.60 62.02
N SER A 7 27.77 -29.69 61.97
CA SER A 7 28.92 -29.95 61.10
C SER A 7 28.47 -30.06 59.64
N HIS A 8 29.16 -29.37 58.73
CA HIS A 8 29.11 -29.68 57.30
C HIS A 8 30.53 -29.81 56.75
N PRO A 9 30.90 -30.96 56.15
CA PRO A 9 32.18 -31.15 55.51
C PRO A 9 32.19 -30.59 54.08
N SER A 10 33.28 -29.88 53.80
CA SER A 10 34.23 -30.07 52.70
C SER A 10 33.83 -29.99 51.22
N CYS A 11 34.70 -29.25 50.51
CA CYS A 11 35.24 -29.51 49.18
C CYS A 11 34.48 -28.95 47.96
N GLY A 12 35.17 -28.08 47.21
CA GLY A 12 34.78 -27.80 45.83
C GLY A 12 35.41 -26.55 45.20
N ALA A 13 36.70 -26.64 44.90
CA ALA A 13 37.37 -26.08 43.71
C ALA A 13 36.96 -24.69 43.18
N ASP A 14 37.84 -23.74 43.49
CA ASP A 14 38.52 -22.83 42.57
C ASP A 14 38.16 -22.74 41.07
N HIS A 15 38.22 -21.49 40.62
CA HIS A 15 38.46 -20.97 39.26
C HIS A 15 37.46 -21.34 38.15
N ALA A 16 36.76 -20.33 37.62
CA ALA A 16 37.26 -19.62 36.43
C ALA A 16 36.20 -18.70 35.78
N ARG A 17 36.70 -17.52 35.41
CA ARG A 17 36.38 -16.77 34.18
C ARG A 17 35.11 -15.93 34.13
N ALA A 18 35.37 -14.63 34.17
CA ALA A 18 34.52 -13.55 33.69
C ALA A 18 33.90 -13.85 32.30
N ALA A 19 32.60 -13.57 32.19
CA ALA A 19 32.00 -13.13 30.94
C ALA A 19 31.12 -11.92 31.26
N GLN A 20 31.55 -10.80 30.72
CA GLN A 20 30.95 -9.48 30.82
C GLN A 20 29.45 -9.53 30.49
N SER A 21 28.63 -8.85 31.30
CA SER A 21 27.26 -8.51 30.95
C SER A 21 27.31 -7.50 29.80
N SER A 22 27.38 -8.05 28.59
CA SER A 22 27.37 -7.27 27.36
C SER A 22 25.94 -6.86 27.07
N LYS A 23 25.67 -5.56 27.17
CA LYS A 23 24.48 -4.91 26.63
C LYS A 23 24.38 -5.28 25.14
N LEU A 24 23.50 -6.20 24.80
CA LEU A 24 23.11 -6.40 23.40
C LEU A 24 21.81 -5.63 23.17
N PRO A 25 21.78 -4.72 22.18
CA PRO A 25 20.55 -4.03 21.82
C PRO A 25 19.56 -5.06 21.31
N THR A 26 18.29 -4.89 21.67
CA THR A 26 17.17 -5.47 20.94
C THR A 26 17.30 -5.03 19.49
N ALA A 27 17.96 -5.85 18.68
CA ALA A 27 17.96 -5.71 17.23
C ALA A 27 16.53 -6.02 16.80
N ARG A 28 15.70 -4.99 16.76
CA ARG A 28 14.45 -4.95 16.02
C ARG A 28 14.78 -5.50 14.64
N ALA A 29 14.33 -6.72 14.36
CA ALA A 29 14.52 -7.33 13.06
C ALA A 29 14.13 -6.29 12.00
N PRO A 30 14.99 -5.98 11.02
CA PRO A 30 14.58 -5.14 9.92
C PRO A 30 13.36 -5.82 9.30
N LYS A 31 12.21 -5.13 9.36
CA LYS A 31 11.05 -5.48 8.55
C LYS A 31 11.59 -5.78 7.15
N PRO A 32 11.25 -6.91 6.51
CA PRO A 32 11.68 -7.15 5.15
C PRO A 32 11.31 -5.89 4.37
N LYS A 33 12.33 -5.21 3.82
CA LYS A 33 12.12 -4.20 2.81
C LYS A 33 11.37 -4.93 1.72
N ALA A 34 10.07 -4.70 1.65
CA ALA A 34 9.28 -5.10 0.51
C ALA A 34 9.96 -4.39 -0.66
N GLU A 35 10.80 -5.12 -1.39
CA GLU A 35 11.19 -4.70 -2.72
C GLU A 35 9.87 -4.45 -3.45
N PRO A 36 9.67 -3.27 -4.05
CA PRO A 36 8.44 -3.00 -4.76
C PRO A 36 8.45 -3.88 -6.01
N MET A 37 8.01 -5.12 -5.86
CA MET A 37 7.47 -5.90 -6.96
C MET A 37 6.25 -5.10 -7.39
N THR A 38 6.46 -4.22 -8.38
CA THR A 38 5.48 -3.28 -8.93
C THR A 38 4.24 -4.05 -9.34
N THR A 39 3.32 -4.20 -8.40
CA THR A 39 2.07 -4.93 -8.60
C THR A 39 1.10 -3.92 -9.18
N ASP A 40 0.73 -4.10 -10.45
CA ASP A 40 -0.20 -3.21 -11.14
C ASP A 40 -1.56 -3.23 -10.42
N PRO A 41 -2.04 -2.08 -9.88
CA PRO A 41 -3.31 -2.00 -9.17
C PRO A 41 -4.53 -2.03 -10.10
N THR A 42 -4.33 -1.79 -11.40
CA THR A 42 -5.39 -1.69 -12.42
C THR A 42 -6.33 -2.90 -12.51
N PRO A 43 -5.83 -4.15 -12.66
CA PRO A 43 -6.70 -5.32 -12.75
C PRO A 43 -7.52 -5.55 -11.48
N LEU A 44 -6.91 -5.32 -10.30
CA LEU A 44 -7.61 -5.46 -9.03
C LEU A 44 -8.71 -4.40 -8.87
N ALA A 45 -8.43 -3.15 -9.22
CA ALA A 45 -9.41 -2.07 -9.18
C ALA A 45 -10.63 -2.39 -10.06
N ARG A 46 -10.41 -2.85 -11.30
CA ARG A 46 -11.50 -3.25 -12.21
C ARG A 46 -12.32 -4.41 -11.64
N ALA A 47 -11.66 -5.42 -11.10
CA ALA A 47 -12.34 -6.56 -10.49
C ALA A 47 -13.18 -6.15 -9.27
N LEU A 48 -12.67 -5.24 -8.43
CA LEU A 48 -13.38 -4.77 -7.23
C LEU A 48 -14.55 -3.84 -7.55
N ALA A 49 -14.46 -3.05 -8.63
CA ALA A 49 -15.55 -2.17 -9.06
C ALA A 49 -16.86 -2.93 -9.31
N VAL A 50 -16.78 -4.11 -9.94
CA VAL A 50 -17.93 -4.98 -10.25
C VAL A 50 -18.26 -5.98 -9.13
N THR A 51 -17.41 -6.10 -8.11
CA THR A 51 -17.63 -7.01 -6.98
C THR A 51 -18.56 -6.36 -5.95
N ALA A 52 -19.54 -7.11 -5.44
CA ALA A 52 -20.42 -6.65 -4.36
C ALA A 52 -19.63 -6.36 -3.06
N LEU A 53 -20.06 -5.35 -2.30
CA LEU A 53 -19.31 -4.79 -1.16
C LEU A 53 -18.82 -5.85 -0.16
N GLN A 54 -19.67 -6.82 0.18
CA GLN A 54 -19.37 -7.89 1.14
C GLN A 54 -18.23 -8.82 0.68
N HIS A 55 -17.99 -8.93 -0.63
CA HIS A 55 -16.94 -9.79 -1.20
C HIS A 55 -15.66 -9.01 -1.53
N ARG A 56 -15.69 -7.67 -1.51
CA ARG A 56 -14.52 -6.85 -1.85
C ARG A 56 -13.35 -7.09 -0.91
N TYR A 57 -13.62 -7.27 0.38
CA TYR A 57 -12.58 -7.60 1.36
C TYR A 57 -11.84 -8.90 1.01
N ALA A 58 -12.58 -10.00 0.83
CA ALA A 58 -11.99 -11.30 0.52
C ALA A 58 -11.21 -11.28 -0.80
N ARG A 59 -11.71 -10.54 -1.80
CA ARG A 59 -11.04 -10.41 -3.09
C ARG A 59 -9.80 -9.52 -3.04
N PHE A 60 -9.81 -8.46 -2.23
CA PHE A 60 -8.66 -7.59 -1.99
C PHE A 60 -7.52 -8.34 -1.29
N THR A 61 -7.83 -9.10 -0.23
CA THR A 61 -6.81 -9.89 0.49
C THR A 61 -6.29 -11.06 -0.34
N ALA A 62 -7.15 -11.75 -1.08
CA ALA A 62 -6.75 -12.84 -1.98
C ALA A 62 -5.79 -12.38 -3.09
N ALA A 63 -5.88 -11.11 -3.49
CA ALA A 63 -4.96 -10.50 -4.45
C ALA A 63 -3.60 -10.10 -3.83
N GLY A 64 -3.45 -10.20 -2.51
CA GLY A 64 -2.26 -9.73 -1.79
C GLY A 64 -2.37 -8.31 -1.23
N GLY A 65 -3.57 -7.73 -1.22
CA GLY A 65 -3.84 -6.45 -0.58
C GLY A 65 -3.64 -6.51 0.93
N LEU A 66 -2.92 -5.54 1.47
CA LEU A 66 -2.65 -5.41 2.89
C LEU A 66 -3.70 -4.52 3.54
N LEU A 67 -4.30 -5.01 4.63
CA LEU A 67 -5.14 -4.20 5.51
C LEU A 67 -4.46 -4.05 6.86
N GLN A 68 -4.15 -2.83 7.24
CA GLN A 68 -3.68 -2.48 8.57
C GLN A 68 -4.83 -1.89 9.37
N GLY A 69 -5.10 -2.49 10.53
CA GLY A 69 -6.04 -1.93 11.49
C GLY A 69 -5.50 -0.65 12.12
N PRO A 70 -6.36 0.15 12.76
CA PRO A 70 -5.90 1.28 13.55
C PRO A 70 -4.92 0.81 14.62
N GLU A 71 -3.78 1.51 14.73
CA GLU A 71 -2.88 1.31 15.85
C GLU A 71 -3.58 1.81 17.12
N ASP A 72 -3.61 0.97 18.16
CA ASP A 72 -4.22 1.30 19.45
C ASP A 72 -3.60 2.61 19.96
N PRO A 73 -4.39 3.66 20.27
CA PRO A 73 -3.79 4.93 20.62
C PRO A 73 -3.04 4.77 21.94
N ALA A 74 -1.73 4.99 21.88
CA ALA A 74 -1.03 5.59 22.99
C ALA A 74 -1.58 7.02 23.19
N TRP A 75 -2.74 7.13 23.86
CA TRP A 75 -3.24 8.35 24.49
C TRP A 75 -3.53 9.56 23.58
N THR A 76 -3.78 9.38 22.28
CA THR A 76 -4.15 10.49 21.38
C THR A 76 -5.58 10.35 20.85
N TRP A 77 -6.24 11.48 20.67
CA TRP A 77 -7.56 11.64 20.05
C TRP A 77 -7.55 11.38 18.54
N ASP A 78 -6.46 10.84 17.98
CA ASP A 78 -6.39 10.50 16.56
C ASP A 78 -7.42 9.42 16.24
N GLU A 79 -8.29 9.72 15.29
CA GLU A 79 -9.33 8.80 14.85
C GLU A 79 -8.68 7.51 14.35
N ALA A 80 -9.04 6.40 15.00
CA ALA A 80 -8.60 5.08 14.63
C ALA A 80 -9.02 4.74 13.18
N GLN A 81 -8.09 4.88 12.22
CA GLN A 81 -8.34 4.58 10.81
C GLN A 81 -7.75 3.24 10.36
N TRP A 82 -8.50 2.56 9.49
CA TRP A 82 -8.03 1.43 8.72
C TRP A 82 -7.28 1.92 7.48
N ILE A 83 -6.17 1.25 7.17
CA ILE A 83 -5.35 1.53 5.99
C ILE A 83 -5.40 0.30 5.07
N ALA A 84 -5.77 0.51 3.81
CA ALA A 84 -5.72 -0.49 2.75
C ALA A 84 -4.58 -0.14 1.77
N HIS A 85 -3.70 -1.09 1.51
CA HIS A 85 -2.52 -0.87 0.68
C HIS A 85 -2.39 -2.00 -0.36
N PHE A 86 -2.24 -1.62 -1.62
CA PHE A 86 -1.96 -2.54 -2.72
C PHE A 86 -1.26 -1.81 -3.87
N GLY A 87 -0.15 -2.37 -4.36
CA GLY A 87 0.73 -1.69 -5.29
C GLY A 87 1.28 -0.39 -4.68
N ASN A 88 1.29 0.69 -5.47
CA ASN A 88 1.72 2.02 -5.01
C ASN A 88 0.55 2.91 -4.53
N ILE A 89 -0.60 2.32 -4.21
CA ILE A 89 -1.82 3.04 -3.83
C ILE A 89 -2.22 2.66 -2.41
N THR A 90 -2.53 3.68 -1.62
CA THR A 90 -2.99 3.56 -0.24
C THR A 90 -4.33 4.27 -0.12
N GLY A 91 -5.30 3.61 0.52
CA GLY A 91 -6.57 4.19 0.91
C GLY A 91 -6.79 4.09 2.42
N ALA A 92 -7.60 5.00 2.97
CA ALA A 92 -7.87 5.08 4.40
C ALA A 92 -9.36 5.24 4.69
N GLY A 93 -9.80 4.79 5.86
CA GLY A 93 -11.16 5.04 6.32
C GLY A 93 -11.48 4.50 7.70
N PRO A 94 -12.64 4.86 8.28
CA PRO A 94 -13.05 4.44 9.63
C PRO A 94 -13.41 2.94 9.71
N SER A 95 -13.48 2.25 8.58
CA SER A 95 -13.74 0.81 8.50
C SER A 95 -12.96 0.17 7.37
N ARG A 96 -12.83 -1.16 7.43
CA ARG A 96 -12.21 -1.98 6.37
C ARG A 96 -12.80 -1.71 4.99
N ILE A 97 -14.12 -1.62 4.90
CA ILE A 97 -14.83 -1.39 3.64
C ILE A 97 -14.60 0.03 3.13
N ALA A 98 -14.61 1.02 4.04
CA ALA A 98 -14.33 2.40 3.68
C ALA A 98 -12.90 2.59 3.17
N ALA A 99 -11.91 1.96 3.81
CA ALA A 99 -10.52 2.00 3.36
C ALA A 99 -10.33 1.37 1.97
N ILE A 100 -10.99 0.24 1.69
CA ILE A 100 -10.98 -0.39 0.35
C ILE A 100 -11.70 0.48 -0.68
N ALA A 101 -12.80 1.15 -0.30
CA ALA A 101 -13.53 2.05 -1.20
C ALA A 101 -12.69 3.29 -1.57
N ASP A 102 -12.00 3.90 -0.59
CA ASP A 102 -11.07 5.02 -0.82
C ASP A 102 -9.88 4.57 -1.69
N TRP A 103 -9.30 3.41 -1.39
CA TRP A 103 -8.25 2.82 -2.24
C TRP A 103 -8.73 2.62 -3.68
N LEU A 104 -9.95 2.09 -3.87
CA LEU A 104 -10.54 1.86 -5.18
C LEU A 104 -10.74 3.16 -5.95
N ALA A 105 -11.24 4.21 -5.30
CA ALA A 105 -11.42 5.53 -5.92
C ALA A 105 -10.09 6.13 -6.41
N ARG A 106 -9.01 5.98 -5.62
CA ARG A 106 -7.66 6.41 -6.01
C ARG A 106 -7.09 5.55 -7.15
N ALA A 107 -7.33 4.25 -7.10
CA ALA A 107 -6.88 3.32 -8.14
C ALA A 107 -7.58 3.59 -9.48
N THR A 108 -8.87 3.91 -9.49
CA THR A 108 -9.59 4.25 -10.72
C THR A 108 -9.22 5.62 -11.27
N ALA A 109 -8.95 6.61 -10.41
CA ALA A 109 -8.45 7.91 -10.84
C ALA A 109 -7.10 7.81 -11.58
N ASN A 110 -6.18 6.97 -11.10
CA ASN A 110 -4.89 6.72 -11.74
C ASN A 110 -5.01 6.00 -13.10
N ILE A 111 -6.07 5.21 -13.32
CA ILE A 111 -6.32 4.58 -14.63
C ILE A 111 -6.74 5.66 -15.64
N SER A 112 -7.53 6.64 -15.22
CA SER A 112 -8.02 7.71 -16.09
C SER A 112 -6.91 8.64 -16.57
N THR A 113 -5.91 8.92 -15.74
CA THR A 113 -4.76 9.76 -16.13
C THR A 113 -3.80 9.07 -17.10
N ARG A 114 -3.83 7.74 -17.18
CA ARG A 114 -3.06 6.98 -18.18
C ARG A 114 -3.61 7.11 -19.60
N ALA A 115 -4.80 7.69 -19.78
CA ALA A 115 -5.44 7.84 -21.09
C ALA A 115 -4.90 8.99 -21.96
N THR A 116 -3.81 9.68 -21.58
CA THR A 116 -3.30 10.86 -22.33
C THR A 116 -1.87 10.70 -22.87
N ASP A 117 -1.19 9.57 -22.68
CA ASP A 117 0.16 9.33 -23.25
C ASP A 117 0.16 8.28 -24.38
N SER A 118 -1.01 7.87 -24.82
CA SER A 118 -1.16 7.06 -26.04
C SER A 118 -2.28 7.65 -26.87
N GLN A 119 -2.08 8.90 -27.27
CA GLN A 119 -2.51 9.30 -28.61
C GLN A 119 -1.76 8.35 -29.56
N LEU A 120 -2.36 7.19 -29.81
CA LEU A 120 -2.04 6.40 -30.99
C LEU A 120 -2.21 7.39 -32.12
N ASP A 121 -1.08 7.76 -32.71
CA ASP A 121 -0.96 8.62 -33.86
C ASP A 121 -1.91 8.07 -34.93
N CYS A 122 -3.13 8.61 -34.96
CA CYS A 122 -4.11 8.28 -35.96
C CYS A 122 -3.46 8.69 -37.28
N PRO A 123 -3.20 7.78 -38.23
CA PRO A 123 -2.46 8.09 -39.47
C PRO A 123 -3.23 9.02 -40.42
N PHE A 124 -4.32 9.62 -39.97
CA PHE A 124 -5.18 10.54 -40.70
C PHE A 124 -5.11 12.00 -40.23
N ASN A 125 -4.37 12.31 -39.17
CA ASN A 125 -4.28 13.68 -38.66
C ASN A 125 -3.32 14.61 -39.45
N ASP A 126 -2.54 14.07 -40.39
CA ASP A 126 -1.61 14.83 -41.25
C ASP A 126 -2.09 15.03 -42.69
N GLN A 127 -3.38 14.85 -42.99
CA GLN A 127 -3.89 15.27 -44.29
C GLN A 127 -4.04 16.80 -44.33
N PRO A 128 -3.35 17.52 -45.23
CA PRO A 128 -3.66 18.92 -45.48
C PRO A 128 -5.12 19.00 -45.91
N GLN A 129 -5.91 19.79 -45.18
CA GLN A 129 -7.31 19.97 -45.52
C GLN A 129 -7.41 20.45 -46.97
N PRO A 130 -8.24 19.80 -47.82
CA PRO A 130 -8.44 20.28 -49.18
C PRO A 130 -8.98 21.70 -49.10
N LEU A 131 -8.22 22.65 -49.62
CA LEU A 131 -8.67 24.02 -49.87
C LEU A 131 -9.96 23.95 -50.68
N LEU A 132 -11.10 24.16 -50.02
CA LEU A 132 -12.37 24.37 -50.69
C LEU A 132 -12.20 25.54 -51.68
N PRO A 133 -12.53 25.37 -52.98
CA PRO A 133 -12.45 26.48 -53.92
C PRO A 133 -13.45 27.57 -53.51
N PRO A 134 -13.10 28.86 -53.69
CA PRO A 134 -14.01 29.95 -53.36
C PRO A 134 -15.28 29.85 -54.21
N SER A 135 -16.43 29.94 -53.56
CA SER A 135 -17.73 29.91 -54.24
C SER A 135 -17.81 31.00 -55.32
N PRO A 136 -18.37 30.71 -56.51
CA PRO A 136 -18.53 31.70 -57.55
C PRO A 136 -19.54 32.78 -57.09
N ARG A 137 -19.03 34.01 -56.98
CA ARG A 137 -19.80 35.22 -56.70
C ARG A 137 -20.79 35.42 -57.86
N THR A 138 -22.06 35.16 -57.62
CA THR A 138 -23.13 35.43 -58.60
C THR A 138 -23.36 36.94 -58.64
N THR A 139 -22.89 37.59 -59.71
CA THR A 139 -23.32 38.93 -60.09
C THR A 139 -24.73 38.83 -60.66
N PRO A 140 -25.74 39.56 -60.13
CA PRO A 140 -26.96 39.77 -60.87
C PRO A 140 -26.70 40.84 -61.93
N SER A 141 -26.95 40.47 -63.19
CA SER A 141 -27.01 41.39 -64.31
C SER A 141 -28.45 41.88 -64.47
N ARG A 142 -28.58 43.20 -64.63
CA ARG A 142 -29.73 44.01 -65.05
C ARG A 142 -30.64 44.58 -63.97
#